data_AF-A0A6N2DI13-F1
#
_entry.id   AF-A0A6N2DI13-F1
#
_cell.length_a   1.000
_cell.length_b   1.000
_cell.length_c   1.000
_cell.angle_alpha   90.00
_cell.angle_beta   90.00
_cell.angle_gamma   90.00
#
_symmetry.space_group_name_H-M   'P 1'
#
loop_
_entity.id
_entity.type
_entity.pdbx_description
1 polymer ?
#
loop_
_entity_poly.entity_id
_entity_poly.type
_entity_poly.pdbx_seq_one_letter_code
_entity_poly.pdbx_strand_id
1 'polypeptide(L)'
;MTTQGRHPSVGPGGARIIEAGVTAVAGAALAAAIGRPIGMGRAAAVVGGANGLVSGWRGIYDWRSGRGVAAFVLDSTWGLASTAGSLGSHVIAVVRGRPGYAPHLSHREDRHVYERGFQPRTGFLITVGNVVSGAGDTSTPRRQRLVRHHEHEHVWQGRLLGPLYPPLYAAWMAAGAAVGMLVWATRARDQPLFRVVETCAYYMNPFEWWAYSRDDSWPPGRMAPGLGWRRPMVRAIAVPRPVRATGRTPAAPR
;
A
#
# COMPACT_ATOMS: atom_id res chain seq x y z
N MET A 1 -44.20 34.76 -10.31
CA MET A 1 -43.19 35.05 -9.26
C MET A 1 -42.81 33.70 -8.66
N THR A 2 -41.85 33.02 -9.28
CA THR A 2 -41.46 31.64 -8.96
C THR A 2 -40.13 31.68 -8.22
N THR A 3 -40.17 31.39 -6.92
CA THR A 3 -39.01 31.29 -6.04
C THR A 3 -38.22 30.02 -6.37
N GLN A 4 -37.22 30.17 -7.23
CA GLN A 4 -36.24 29.12 -7.52
C GLN A 4 -35.31 28.98 -6.29
N GLY A 5 -35.61 27.98 -5.45
CA GLY A 5 -34.82 27.66 -4.28
C GLY A 5 -33.39 27.27 -4.67
N ARG A 6 -32.41 28.12 -4.34
CA ARG A 6 -31.00 27.78 -4.38
C ARG A 6 -30.71 26.76 -3.28
N HIS A 7 -30.59 25.49 -3.63
CA HIS A 7 -29.90 24.54 -2.76
C HIS A 7 -28.43 24.98 -2.63
N PRO A 8 -27.89 25.13 -1.41
CA PRO A 8 -26.49 25.44 -1.23
C PRO A 8 -25.66 24.24 -1.71
N SER A 9 -25.01 24.39 -2.87
CA SER A 9 -24.02 23.44 -3.36
C SER A 9 -22.84 23.44 -2.39
N VAL A 10 -22.67 22.36 -1.64
CA VAL A 10 -21.48 22.15 -0.81
C VAL A 10 -20.29 22.10 -1.76
N GLY A 11 -19.43 23.13 -1.70
CA GLY A 11 -18.22 23.17 -2.53
C GLY A 11 -17.32 21.94 -2.26
N PRO A 12 -16.39 21.61 -3.17
CA PRO A 12 -15.51 20.44 -3.05
C PRO A 12 -14.70 20.40 -1.75
N GLY A 13 -14.49 21.53 -1.08
CA GLY A 13 -13.90 21.59 0.28
C GLY A 13 -14.84 21.15 1.39
N GLY A 14 -16.13 21.48 1.32
CA GLY A 14 -17.12 21.12 2.35
C GLY A 14 -17.38 19.62 2.42
N ALA A 15 -17.42 18.94 1.27
CA ALA A 15 -17.58 17.48 1.22
C ALA A 15 -16.41 16.75 1.91
N ARG A 16 -15.17 17.24 1.74
CA ARG A 16 -13.98 16.67 2.38
C ARG A 16 -13.97 16.88 3.90
N ILE A 17 -14.44 18.03 4.38
CA ILE A 17 -14.54 18.30 5.82
C ILE A 17 -15.56 17.35 6.47
N ILE A 18 -16.71 17.18 5.84
CA ILE A 18 -17.75 16.25 6.32
C ILE A 18 -17.21 14.82 6.35
N GLU A 19 -16.59 14.37 5.25
CA GLU A 19 -16.02 13.03 5.19
C GLU A 19 -14.97 12.82 6.27
N ALA A 20 -14.01 13.74 6.42
CA ALA A 20 -12.98 13.68 7.45
C ALA A 20 -13.56 13.61 8.87
N GLY A 21 -14.61 14.38 9.17
CA GLY A 21 -15.28 14.35 10.46
C GLY A 21 -15.99 13.01 10.71
N VAL A 22 -16.75 12.52 9.72
CA VAL A 22 -17.48 11.26 9.83
C VAL A 22 -16.52 10.08 9.99
N THR A 23 -15.46 10.01 9.18
CA THR A 23 -14.48 8.92 9.26
C THR A 23 -13.66 8.98 10.54
N ALA A 24 -13.36 10.17 11.06
CA ALA A 24 -12.69 10.32 12.35
C ALA A 24 -13.56 9.78 13.49
N VAL A 25 -14.83 10.19 13.57
CA VAL A 25 -15.74 9.73 14.64
C VAL A 25 -15.99 8.23 14.54
N ALA A 26 -16.31 7.73 13.35
CA ALA A 26 -16.56 6.31 13.13
C ALA A 26 -15.31 5.46 13.39
N GLY A 27 -14.13 5.91 12.94
CA GLY A 27 -12.87 5.21 13.15
C GLY A 27 -12.49 5.16 14.63
N ALA A 28 -12.68 6.27 15.36
CA ALA A 28 -12.47 6.31 16.81
C ALA A 28 -13.42 5.36 17.56
N ALA A 29 -14.70 5.32 17.18
CA ALA A 29 -15.69 4.45 17.81
C ALA A 29 -15.37 2.96 17.59
N LEU A 30 -15.05 2.56 16.36
CA LEU A 30 -14.67 1.19 16.02
C LEU A 30 -13.41 0.75 16.76
N ALA A 31 -12.37 1.59 16.75
CA ALA A 31 -11.11 1.31 17.42
C ALA A 31 -11.26 1.26 18.94
N ALA A 32 -12.07 2.16 19.53
CA ALA A 32 -12.39 2.12 20.94
C ALA A 32 -13.09 0.80 21.32
N ALA A 33 -14.06 0.36 20.51
CA ALA A 33 -14.82 -0.84 20.78
C ALA A 33 -13.92 -2.09 20.83
N ILE A 34 -13.00 -2.25 19.87
CA ILE A 34 -12.07 -3.40 19.84
C ILE A 34 -10.90 -3.27 20.82
N GLY A 35 -10.51 -2.05 21.19
CA GLY A 35 -9.42 -1.83 22.15
C GLY A 35 -9.86 -1.92 23.63
N ARG A 36 -11.14 -1.73 23.93
CA ARG A 36 -11.68 -1.76 25.31
C ARG A 36 -11.41 -3.06 26.07
N PRO A 37 -11.63 -4.27 25.49
CA PRO A 37 -11.43 -5.54 26.20
C PRO A 37 -10.00 -5.75 26.73
N ILE A 38 -9.01 -5.08 26.13
CA ILE A 38 -7.59 -5.17 26.52
C ILE A 38 -7.10 -3.89 27.24
N GLY A 39 -8.02 -3.04 27.71
CA GLY A 39 -7.67 -1.81 28.44
C GLY A 39 -7.13 -0.66 27.57
N MET A 40 -7.10 -0.82 26.24
CA MET A 40 -6.51 0.15 25.31
C MET A 40 -7.53 1.04 24.60
N GLY A 41 -8.81 1.01 25.01
CA GLY A 41 -9.90 1.68 24.29
C GLY A 41 -9.66 3.16 23.95
N ARG A 42 -9.07 3.94 24.87
CA ARG A 42 -8.75 5.36 24.61
C ARG A 42 -7.62 5.54 23.59
N ALA A 43 -6.51 4.83 23.76
CA ALA A 43 -5.39 4.88 22.82
C ALA A 43 -5.82 4.40 21.42
N ALA A 44 -6.61 3.33 21.37
CA ALA A 44 -7.17 2.82 20.13
C ALA A 44 -8.09 3.86 19.46
N ALA A 45 -8.97 4.52 20.22
CA ALA A 45 -9.83 5.60 19.71
C ALA A 45 -9.01 6.74 19.07
N VAL A 46 -7.90 7.13 19.69
CA VAL A 46 -7.01 8.18 19.15
C VAL A 46 -6.41 7.74 17.82
N VAL A 47 -5.88 6.51 17.72
CA VAL A 47 -5.32 5.98 16.46
C VAL A 47 -6.39 5.90 15.37
N GLY A 48 -7.53 5.29 15.67
CA GLY A 48 -8.63 5.14 14.72
C GLY A 48 -9.19 6.48 14.25
N GLY A 49 -9.36 7.43 15.17
CA GLY A 49 -9.83 8.78 14.88
C GLY A 49 -8.85 9.60 14.06
N ALA A 50 -7.55 9.55 14.40
CA ALA A 50 -6.51 10.25 13.64
C ALA A 50 -6.37 9.69 12.21
N ASN A 51 -6.36 8.36 12.05
CA ASN A 51 -6.36 7.74 10.72
C ASN A 51 -7.63 8.08 9.94
N GLY A 52 -8.79 8.01 10.59
CA GLY A 52 -10.07 8.41 10.02
C GLY A 52 -10.04 9.84 9.50
N LEU A 53 -9.55 10.79 10.30
CA LEU A 53 -9.43 12.20 9.94
C LEU A 53 -8.54 12.40 8.71
N VAL A 54 -7.30 11.87 8.75
CA VAL A 54 -6.33 12.03 7.66
C VAL A 54 -6.85 11.36 6.38
N SER A 55 -7.42 10.16 6.51
CA SER A 55 -7.92 9.37 5.38
C SER A 55 -9.16 9.98 4.75
N GLY A 56 -10.09 10.51 5.55
CA GLY A 56 -11.29 11.20 5.06
C GLY A 56 -10.97 12.57 4.46
N TRP A 57 -10.04 13.32 5.03
CA TRP A 57 -9.54 14.58 4.45
C TRP A 57 -8.93 14.36 3.06
N ARG A 58 -8.21 13.25 2.91
CA ARG A 58 -7.60 12.83 1.64
C ARG A 58 -8.56 12.08 0.72
N GLY A 59 -9.72 11.64 1.22
CA GLY A 59 -10.72 10.86 0.49
C GLY A 59 -10.18 9.53 -0.05
N ILE A 60 -9.38 8.81 0.74
CA ILE A 60 -8.70 7.60 0.22
C ILE A 60 -9.63 6.40 0.05
N TYR A 61 -10.66 6.25 0.89
CA TYR A 61 -11.52 5.07 0.84
C TYR A 61 -12.53 5.17 -0.29
N ASP A 62 -12.65 4.14 -1.10
CA ASP A 62 -13.72 4.07 -2.09
C ASP A 62 -15.04 3.60 -1.46
N TRP A 63 -15.81 4.55 -0.93
CA TRP A 63 -17.10 4.27 -0.30
C TRP A 63 -18.15 3.66 -1.23
N ARG A 64 -17.93 3.69 -2.56
CA ARG A 64 -18.84 3.07 -3.53
C ARG A 64 -18.58 1.58 -3.70
N SER A 65 -17.48 1.06 -3.15
CA SER A 65 -17.15 -0.36 -3.20
C SER A 65 -17.13 -0.99 -1.81
N GLY A 66 -17.58 -2.24 -1.72
CA GLY A 66 -17.45 -3.03 -0.49
C GLY A 66 -15.99 -3.18 -0.05
N ARG A 67 -15.05 -3.07 -1.00
CA ARG A 67 -13.60 -3.08 -0.74
C ARG A 67 -13.16 -1.85 0.05
N GLY A 68 -13.63 -0.65 -0.30
CA GLY A 68 -13.29 0.56 0.44
C GLY A 68 -13.91 0.62 1.82
N VAL A 69 -15.14 0.12 1.97
CA VAL A 69 -15.78 -0.06 3.30
C VAL A 69 -14.96 -1.04 4.16
N ALA A 70 -14.59 -2.19 3.60
CA ALA A 70 -13.77 -3.18 4.30
C ALA A 70 -12.39 -2.62 4.67
N ALA A 71 -11.76 -1.86 3.79
CA ALA A 71 -10.49 -1.19 4.05
C ALA A 71 -10.58 -0.27 5.28
N PHE A 72 -11.62 0.58 5.35
CA PHE A 72 -11.83 1.46 6.50
C PHE A 72 -12.08 0.69 7.80
N VAL A 73 -12.93 -0.33 7.77
CA VAL A 73 -13.24 -1.15 8.95
C VAL A 73 -11.98 -1.84 9.45
N LEU A 74 -11.20 -2.47 8.55
CA LEU A 74 -9.96 -3.16 8.91
C LEU A 74 -8.92 -2.18 9.46
N ASP A 75 -8.71 -1.03 8.83
CA ASP A 75 -7.78 0.00 9.30
C ASP A 75 -8.15 0.55 10.68
N SER A 76 -9.45 0.51 11.03
CA SER A 76 -9.99 0.98 12.32
C SER A 76 -10.17 -0.13 13.37
N THR A 77 -9.88 -1.40 13.03
CA THR A 77 -10.08 -2.54 13.93
C THR A 77 -8.89 -3.49 13.92
N TRP A 78 -8.93 -4.54 13.11
CA TRP A 78 -7.93 -5.59 13.04
C TRP A 78 -6.55 -5.08 12.60
N GLY A 79 -6.51 -4.14 11.66
CA GLY A 79 -5.28 -3.49 11.19
C GLY A 79 -4.78 -2.35 12.06
N LEU A 80 -5.38 -2.08 13.24
CA LEU A 80 -5.11 -0.85 13.99
C LEU A 80 -3.62 -0.67 14.37
N ALA A 81 -2.90 -1.77 14.64
CA ALA A 81 -1.47 -1.73 14.92
C ALA A 81 -0.64 -1.22 13.72
N SER A 82 -0.94 -1.69 12.50
CA SER A 82 -0.25 -1.23 11.30
C SER A 82 -0.71 0.17 10.89
N THR A 83 -1.97 0.53 11.16
CA THR A 83 -2.49 1.90 11.05
C THR A 83 -1.76 2.87 11.99
N ALA A 84 -1.43 2.47 13.22
CA ALA A 84 -0.60 3.29 14.10
C ALA A 84 0.78 3.56 13.48
N GLY A 85 1.40 2.54 12.86
CA GLY A 85 2.63 2.70 12.09
C GLY A 85 2.49 3.62 10.87
N SER A 86 1.32 3.59 10.20
CA SER A 86 1.04 4.45 9.04
C SER A 86 0.93 5.93 9.45
N LEU A 87 0.33 6.23 10.61
CA LEU A 87 0.35 7.57 11.21
C LEU A 87 1.77 8.05 11.50
N GLY A 88 2.65 7.19 12.00
CA GLY A 88 4.07 7.51 12.13
C GLY A 88 4.72 7.85 10.78
N SER A 89 4.38 7.10 9.72
CA SER A 89 4.87 7.36 8.36
C SER A 89 4.40 8.71 7.82
N HIS A 90 3.14 9.11 8.11
CA HIS A 90 2.64 10.45 7.80
C HIS A 90 3.46 11.55 8.49
N VAL A 91 3.76 11.39 9.79
CA VAL A 91 4.57 12.37 10.54
C VAL A 91 5.97 12.50 9.94
N ILE A 92 6.64 11.38 9.65
CA ILE A 92 7.98 11.39 9.03
C ILE A 92 7.96 12.10 7.67
N ALA A 93 6.92 11.84 6.86
CA ALA A 93 6.74 12.47 5.56
C ALA A 93 6.59 14.01 5.69
N VAL A 94 5.85 14.49 6.70
CA VAL A 94 5.72 15.93 6.99
C VAL A 94 7.05 16.53 7.46
N VAL A 95 7.71 15.90 8.44
CA VAL A 95 8.96 16.40 9.04
C VAL A 95 10.09 16.51 8.02
N ARG A 96 10.20 15.57 7.08
CA ARG A 96 11.25 15.60 6.05
C ARG A 96 11.08 16.72 5.01
N GLY A 97 9.91 17.35 4.94
CA GLY A 97 9.60 18.41 3.99
C GLY A 97 9.45 17.90 2.54
N ARG A 98 8.35 18.28 1.87
CA ARG A 98 8.02 17.89 0.48
C ARG A 98 7.87 16.37 0.26
N PRO A 99 6.92 15.70 0.93
CA PRO A 99 6.76 14.26 0.79
C PRO A 99 6.25 13.81 -0.59
N GLY A 100 5.74 14.74 -1.42
CA GLY A 100 5.19 14.39 -2.74
C GLY A 100 4.01 13.44 -2.57
N TYR A 101 2.98 13.87 -1.85
CA TYR A 101 1.74 13.09 -1.80
C TYR A 101 1.20 12.94 -3.23
N ALA A 102 0.78 11.74 -3.60
CA ALA A 102 0.31 11.41 -4.95
C ALA A 102 -1.21 11.14 -4.96
N PRO A 103 -2.07 12.19 -5.12
CA PRO A 103 -3.52 12.03 -5.09
C PRO A 103 -4.07 11.04 -6.12
N HIS A 104 -3.48 10.98 -7.32
CA HIS A 104 -3.92 10.10 -8.41
C HIS A 104 -3.70 8.61 -8.12
N LEU A 105 -2.91 8.28 -7.10
CA LEU A 105 -2.69 6.91 -6.63
C LEU A 105 -3.32 6.63 -5.27
N SER A 106 -3.96 7.62 -4.66
CA SER A 106 -4.46 7.57 -3.27
C SER A 106 -5.97 7.81 -3.15
N HIS A 107 -6.52 8.78 -3.88
CA HIS A 107 -7.93 9.15 -3.76
C HIS A 107 -8.83 8.03 -4.30
N ARG A 108 -9.71 7.50 -3.44
CA ARG A 108 -10.56 6.33 -3.71
C ARG A 108 -9.78 5.08 -4.15
N GLU A 109 -8.58 4.92 -3.61
CA GLU A 109 -7.68 3.78 -3.89
C GLU A 109 -7.34 2.98 -2.62
N ASP A 110 -8.00 3.31 -1.51
CA ASP A 110 -7.87 2.70 -0.19
C ASP A 110 -6.44 2.74 0.37
N ARG A 111 -5.62 3.71 -0.02
CA ARG A 111 -4.24 3.87 0.45
C ARG A 111 -3.75 5.30 0.31
N HIS A 112 -2.72 5.64 1.08
CA HIS A 112 -1.95 6.87 0.94
C HIS A 112 -0.65 6.57 0.20
N VAL A 113 -0.28 7.42 -0.75
CA VAL A 113 0.96 7.25 -1.50
C VAL A 113 1.78 8.52 -1.42
N TYR A 114 3.04 8.34 -1.03
CA TYR A 114 4.04 9.39 -1.01
C TYR A 114 5.25 9.02 -1.88
N GLU A 115 5.61 9.91 -2.79
CA GLU A 115 6.81 9.79 -3.63
C GLU A 115 8.09 9.73 -2.79
N ARG A 116 8.10 10.50 -1.69
CA ARG A 116 9.19 10.60 -0.71
C ARG A 116 8.63 10.44 0.70
N GLY A 117 9.45 10.03 1.67
CA GLY A 117 8.99 9.90 3.04
C GLY A 117 9.89 8.98 3.84
N PHE A 118 9.30 8.15 4.70
CA PHE A 118 10.00 7.07 5.36
C PHE A 118 10.50 6.06 4.33
N GLN A 119 11.82 5.92 4.21
CA GLN A 119 12.46 5.02 3.26
C GLN A 119 13.75 4.51 3.94
N PRO A 120 13.72 3.32 4.56
CA PRO A 120 14.90 2.76 5.23
C PRO A 120 16.06 2.46 4.28
N ARG A 121 15.75 2.13 3.02
CA ARG A 121 16.73 1.84 1.97
C ARG A 121 16.41 2.65 0.72
N THR A 122 17.37 3.45 0.26
CA THR A 122 17.22 4.26 -0.95
C THR A 122 16.82 3.39 -2.14
N GLY A 123 15.78 3.82 -2.87
CA GLY A 123 15.27 3.13 -4.06
C GLY A 123 14.21 2.06 -3.80
N PHE A 124 13.94 1.72 -2.53
CA PHE A 124 12.87 0.79 -2.14
C PHE A 124 11.61 1.53 -1.74
N LEU A 125 10.47 0.96 -2.12
CA LEU A 125 9.18 1.35 -1.60
C LEU A 125 8.95 0.61 -0.30
N ILE A 126 8.20 1.21 0.62
CA ILE A 126 7.77 0.54 1.84
C ILE A 126 6.30 0.81 2.08
N THR A 127 5.58 -0.25 2.41
CA THR A 127 4.20 -0.19 2.85
C THR A 127 4.13 -0.38 4.36
N VAL A 128 3.54 0.58 5.06
CA VAL A 128 3.25 0.53 6.50
C VAL A 128 1.78 0.80 6.70
N GLY A 129 1.02 -0.25 7.04
CA GLY A 129 -0.44 -0.18 7.11
C GLY A 129 -1.03 0.25 5.76
N ASN A 130 -1.76 1.36 5.75
CA ASN A 130 -2.38 1.94 4.56
C ASN A 130 -1.53 3.02 3.88
N VAL A 131 -0.24 3.18 4.24
CA VAL A 131 0.68 4.16 3.65
C VAL A 131 1.76 3.46 2.85
N VAL A 132 1.90 3.86 1.58
CA VAL A 132 3.02 3.54 0.69
C VAL A 132 3.95 4.75 0.66
N SER A 133 5.22 4.54 1.01
CA SER A 133 6.24 5.60 1.08
C SER A 133 7.45 5.24 0.22
N GLY A 134 8.10 6.27 -0.34
CA GLY A 134 9.27 6.09 -1.21
C GLY A 134 8.92 5.64 -2.63
N ALA A 135 7.71 5.97 -3.11
CA ALA A 135 7.21 5.58 -4.43
C ALA A 135 8.09 6.08 -5.60
N GLY A 136 8.93 7.10 -5.38
CA GLY A 136 9.71 7.75 -6.41
C GLY A 136 8.83 8.55 -7.37
N ASP A 137 9.26 8.69 -8.62
CA ASP A 137 8.50 9.44 -9.64
C ASP A 137 7.24 8.69 -10.08
N THR A 138 6.09 9.12 -9.56
CA THR A 138 4.78 8.51 -9.83
C THR A 138 4.15 8.97 -11.13
N SER A 139 4.83 9.78 -11.94
CA SER A 139 4.41 10.11 -13.31
C SER A 139 4.68 8.95 -14.28
N THR A 140 5.62 8.06 -13.95
CA THR A 140 6.01 6.96 -14.84
C THR A 140 5.05 5.76 -14.75
N PRO A 141 4.62 5.15 -15.88
CA PRO A 141 3.73 3.98 -15.86
C PRO A 141 4.28 2.79 -15.08
N ARG A 142 5.61 2.62 -15.09
CA ARG A 142 6.28 1.55 -14.32
C ARG A 142 6.09 1.73 -12.81
N ARG A 143 6.29 2.94 -12.28
CA ARG A 143 6.10 3.21 -10.84
C ARG A 143 4.63 3.14 -10.44
N GLN A 144 3.74 3.62 -11.30
CA GLN A 144 2.30 3.48 -11.04
C GLN A 144 1.87 2.01 -10.95
N ARG A 145 2.34 1.14 -11.84
CA ARG A 145 2.07 -0.31 -11.77
C ARG A 145 2.60 -0.93 -10.48
N LEU A 146 3.83 -0.61 -10.10
CA LEU A 146 4.41 -1.08 -8.85
C LEU A 146 3.53 -0.68 -7.65
N VAL A 147 3.11 0.59 -7.55
CA VAL A 147 2.22 1.02 -6.46
C VAL A 147 0.85 0.33 -6.51
N ARG A 148 0.24 0.23 -7.70
CA ARG A 148 -1.14 -0.31 -7.87
C ARG A 148 -1.23 -1.83 -7.70
N HIS A 149 -0.17 -2.56 -7.98
CA HIS A 149 -0.21 -4.03 -8.05
C HIS A 149 0.74 -4.72 -7.08
N HIS A 150 1.83 -4.07 -6.68
CA HIS A 150 2.78 -4.62 -5.71
C HIS A 150 2.48 -4.11 -4.31
N GLU A 151 2.61 -2.79 -4.11
CA GLU A 151 2.41 -2.18 -2.80
C GLU A 151 0.97 -2.29 -2.31
N HIS A 152 0.01 -2.23 -3.24
CA HIS A 152 -1.40 -2.47 -2.91
C HIS A 152 -1.61 -3.87 -2.31
N GLU A 153 -0.86 -4.88 -2.76
CA GLU A 153 -0.96 -6.22 -2.19
C GLU A 153 -0.39 -6.23 -0.77
N HIS A 154 0.70 -5.52 -0.49
CA HIS A 154 1.20 -5.37 0.89
C HIS A 154 0.22 -4.64 1.80
N VAL A 155 -0.50 -3.62 1.31
CA VAL A 155 -1.56 -2.96 2.07
C VAL A 155 -2.65 -3.97 2.44
N TRP A 156 -3.08 -4.80 1.48
CA TRP A 156 -4.11 -5.81 1.74
C TRP A 156 -3.63 -6.99 2.58
N GLN A 157 -2.39 -7.45 2.42
CA GLN A 157 -1.76 -8.43 3.31
C GLN A 157 -1.75 -7.90 4.75
N GLY A 158 -1.34 -6.63 4.95
CA GLY A 158 -1.38 -5.96 6.24
C GLY A 158 -2.78 -5.85 6.84
N ARG A 159 -3.80 -5.58 6.01
CA ARG A 159 -5.20 -5.53 6.45
C ARG A 159 -5.77 -6.89 6.81
N LEU A 160 -5.47 -7.93 6.03
CA LEU A 160 -6.03 -9.27 6.23
C LEU A 160 -5.38 -10.00 7.40
N LEU A 161 -4.06 -9.85 7.56
CA LEU A 161 -3.31 -10.50 8.63
C LEU A 161 -3.19 -9.61 9.88
N GLY A 162 -3.51 -8.33 9.77
CA GLY A 162 -3.56 -7.38 10.89
C GLY A 162 -2.24 -7.33 11.66
N PRO A 163 -2.24 -7.49 12.99
CA PRO A 163 -1.02 -7.45 13.81
C PRO A 163 -0.07 -8.61 13.54
N LEU A 164 -0.52 -9.69 12.89
CA LEU A 164 0.32 -10.85 12.57
C LEU A 164 1.22 -10.61 11.35
N TYR A 165 0.91 -9.62 10.49
CA TYR A 165 1.67 -9.41 9.26
C TYR A 165 3.15 -9.07 9.52
N PRO A 166 3.51 -8.04 10.32
CA PRO A 166 4.92 -7.73 10.57
C PRO A 166 5.72 -8.89 11.18
N PRO A 167 5.26 -9.60 12.24
CA PRO A 167 6.04 -10.68 12.82
C PRO A 167 6.16 -11.87 11.87
N LEU A 168 5.13 -12.22 11.09
CA LEU A 168 5.25 -13.29 10.09
C LEU A 168 6.26 -12.94 9.00
N TYR A 169 6.22 -11.70 8.50
CA TYR A 169 7.17 -11.22 7.51
C TYR A 169 8.60 -11.25 8.07
N ALA A 170 8.81 -10.74 9.28
CA ALA A 170 10.11 -10.71 9.94
C ALA A 170 10.64 -12.11 10.27
N ALA A 171 9.77 -13.02 10.72
CA ALA A 171 10.13 -14.41 10.98
C ALA A 171 10.62 -15.11 9.72
N TRP A 172 9.95 -14.89 8.58
CA TRP A 172 10.43 -15.38 7.30
C TRP A 172 11.79 -14.77 6.93
N MET A 173 11.94 -13.45 7.04
CA MET A 173 13.22 -12.79 6.74
C MET A 173 14.38 -13.40 7.54
N ALA A 174 14.17 -13.67 8.83
CA ALA A 174 15.18 -14.30 9.69
C ALA A 174 15.49 -15.75 9.27
N ALA A 175 14.45 -16.58 9.08
CA ALA A 175 14.62 -17.96 8.67
C ALA A 175 15.25 -18.08 7.28
N GLY A 176 14.78 -17.29 6.32
CA GLY A 176 15.30 -17.22 4.96
C GLY A 176 16.74 -16.70 4.91
N ALA A 177 17.14 -15.80 5.82
CA ALA A 177 18.53 -15.38 5.92
C ALA A 177 19.44 -16.53 6.40
N ALA A 178 19.03 -17.29 7.42
CA ALA A 178 19.75 -18.48 7.87
C ALA A 178 19.87 -19.54 6.77
N VAL A 179 18.77 -19.83 6.07
CA VAL A 179 18.75 -20.74 4.92
C VAL A 179 19.64 -20.22 3.79
N GLY A 180 19.59 -18.93 3.48
CA GLY A 180 20.42 -18.32 2.43
C GLY A 180 21.92 -18.43 2.73
N MET A 181 22.32 -18.24 3.99
CA MET A 181 23.71 -18.47 4.42
C MET A 181 24.13 -19.93 4.23
N LEU A 182 23.26 -20.89 4.59
CA LEU A 182 23.52 -22.32 4.40
C LEU A 182 23.60 -22.71 2.91
N VAL A 183 22.66 -22.23 2.09
CA VAL A 183 22.64 -22.46 0.63
C VAL A 183 23.89 -21.89 -0.02
N TRP A 184 24.27 -20.67 0.34
CA TRP A 184 25.52 -20.08 -0.14
C TRP A 184 26.72 -20.91 0.28
N ALA A 185 26.81 -21.32 1.55
CA ALA A 185 27.94 -22.10 2.07
C ALA A 185 28.09 -23.47 1.40
N THR A 186 26.98 -24.11 1.00
CA THR A 186 26.96 -25.51 0.55
C THR A 186 26.83 -25.69 -0.96
N ARG A 187 26.18 -24.75 -1.68
CA ARG A 187 25.78 -24.96 -3.08
C ARG A 187 25.96 -23.77 -4.02
N ALA A 188 26.15 -22.55 -3.49
CA ALA A 188 26.18 -21.32 -4.30
C ALA A 188 27.36 -20.40 -3.94
N ARG A 189 28.51 -20.98 -3.61
CA ARG A 189 29.73 -20.26 -3.19
C ARG A 189 30.33 -19.37 -4.29
N ASP A 190 30.01 -19.66 -5.54
CA ASP A 190 30.36 -18.89 -6.74
C ASP A 190 29.51 -17.61 -6.89
N GLN A 191 28.42 -17.48 -6.14
CA GLN A 191 27.55 -16.31 -6.15
C GLN A 191 27.84 -15.37 -4.97
N PRO A 192 27.52 -14.06 -5.06
CA PRO A 192 27.66 -13.15 -3.93
C PRO A 192 26.74 -13.54 -2.76
N LEU A 193 27.32 -13.73 -1.56
CA LEU A 193 26.60 -14.13 -0.34
C LEU A 193 25.32 -13.31 -0.12
N PHE A 194 25.44 -11.98 -0.14
CA PHE A 194 24.31 -11.09 0.10
C PHE A 194 23.17 -11.31 -0.89
N ARG A 195 23.47 -11.60 -2.17
CA ARG A 195 22.45 -11.85 -3.19
C ARG A 195 21.70 -13.16 -2.94
N VAL A 196 22.41 -14.21 -2.52
CA VAL A 196 21.79 -15.50 -2.15
C VAL A 196 20.92 -15.32 -0.91
N VAL A 197 21.43 -14.65 0.12
CA VAL A 197 20.69 -14.34 1.35
C VAL A 197 19.45 -13.48 1.06
N GLU A 198 19.57 -12.41 0.29
CA GLU A 198 18.42 -11.57 -0.12
C GLU A 198 17.40 -12.38 -0.92
N THR A 199 17.86 -13.33 -1.76
CA THR A 199 16.96 -14.21 -2.50
C THR A 199 16.12 -15.09 -1.58
N CYS A 200 16.73 -15.74 -0.60
CA CYS A 200 16.01 -16.61 0.32
C CYS A 200 15.16 -15.83 1.36
N ALA A 201 15.71 -14.75 1.90
CA ALA A 201 15.05 -13.96 2.95
C ALA A 201 13.93 -13.07 2.40
N TYR A 202 14.18 -12.39 1.28
CA TYR A 202 13.29 -11.36 0.75
C TYR A 202 12.50 -11.87 -0.45
N TYR A 203 13.14 -12.18 -1.58
CA TYR A 203 12.39 -12.52 -2.81
C TYR A 203 11.57 -13.82 -2.70
N MET A 204 12.04 -14.80 -1.92
CA MET A 204 11.31 -16.04 -1.69
C MET A 204 10.26 -15.94 -0.57
N ASN A 205 10.18 -14.81 0.14
CA ASN A 205 9.15 -14.55 1.14
C ASN A 205 7.76 -14.68 0.50
N PRO A 206 6.82 -15.47 1.05
CA PRO A 206 5.50 -15.64 0.46
C PRO A 206 4.77 -14.32 0.18
N PHE A 207 4.98 -13.30 1.02
CA PHE A 207 4.36 -11.99 0.86
C PHE A 207 4.91 -11.22 -0.35
N GLU A 208 6.24 -11.24 -0.52
CA GLU A 208 6.94 -10.66 -1.67
C GLU A 208 6.67 -11.47 -2.94
N TRP A 209 6.74 -12.80 -2.87
CA TRP A 209 6.44 -13.69 -4.00
C TRP A 209 5.02 -13.44 -4.52
N TRP A 210 4.04 -13.26 -3.63
CA TRP A 210 2.70 -12.86 -4.02
C TRP A 210 2.71 -11.48 -4.71
N ALA A 211 3.29 -10.44 -4.09
CA ALA A 211 3.30 -9.09 -4.64
C ALA A 211 3.98 -9.02 -6.03
N TYR A 212 5.15 -9.63 -6.19
CA TYR A 212 5.85 -9.75 -7.48
C TYR A 212 5.10 -10.59 -8.51
N SER A 213 4.31 -11.58 -8.07
CA SER A 213 3.45 -12.34 -8.98
C SER A 213 2.28 -11.50 -9.50
N ARG A 214 1.78 -10.55 -8.69
CA ARG A 214 0.64 -9.69 -9.03
C ARG A 214 1.01 -8.55 -9.96
N ASP A 215 2.22 -8.02 -9.84
CA ASP A 215 2.71 -6.90 -10.65
C ASP A 215 3.41 -7.31 -11.96
N ASP A 216 3.38 -8.61 -12.28
CA ASP A 216 4.00 -9.21 -13.48
C ASP A 216 5.54 -9.06 -13.53
N SER A 217 6.20 -8.99 -12.38
CA SER A 217 7.66 -8.92 -12.30
C SER A 217 8.33 -10.11 -11.64
N TRP A 218 7.58 -11.21 -11.41
CA TRP A 218 8.16 -12.50 -11.04
C TRP A 218 8.76 -13.25 -12.24
N PRO A 219 10.03 -13.70 -12.18
CA PRO A 219 10.98 -13.52 -11.08
C PRO A 219 11.69 -12.15 -11.09
N PRO A 220 11.91 -11.52 -9.93
CA PRO A 220 12.69 -10.29 -9.81
C PRO A 220 14.12 -10.41 -10.39
N GLY A 221 14.53 -9.45 -11.21
CA GLY A 221 15.85 -9.48 -11.88
C GLY A 221 17.07 -9.43 -10.95
N ARG A 222 16.89 -9.09 -9.66
CA ARG A 222 17.97 -9.07 -8.66
C ARG A 222 18.18 -10.41 -7.94
N MET A 223 17.29 -11.38 -8.13
CA MET A 223 17.44 -12.72 -7.54
C MET A 223 18.73 -13.41 -7.99
N ALA A 224 19.28 -14.24 -7.12
CA ALA A 224 20.36 -15.17 -7.41
C ALA A 224 19.93 -16.17 -8.50
N PRO A 225 20.71 -16.34 -9.60
CA PRO A 225 20.39 -17.30 -10.65
C PRO A 225 20.19 -18.71 -10.11
N GLY A 226 19.17 -19.40 -10.63
CA GLY A 226 18.86 -20.79 -10.24
C GLY A 226 18.17 -20.96 -8.89
N LEU A 227 17.93 -19.88 -8.15
CA LEU A 227 17.20 -19.90 -6.87
C LEU A 227 15.80 -19.29 -7.01
N GLY A 228 14.88 -19.75 -6.15
CA GLY A 228 13.51 -19.23 -6.04
C GLY A 228 12.41 -20.12 -6.60
N TRP A 229 11.17 -19.65 -6.43
CA TRP A 229 9.98 -20.35 -6.92
C TRP A 229 9.90 -20.35 -8.44
N ARG A 230 9.70 -21.53 -9.04
CA ARG A 230 9.68 -21.71 -10.50
C ARG A 230 8.50 -21.03 -11.19
N ARG A 231 7.41 -20.78 -10.47
CA ARG A 231 6.17 -20.21 -11.00
C ARG A 231 5.75 -19.02 -10.15
N PRO A 232 5.02 -18.05 -10.71
CA PRO A 232 4.35 -17.04 -9.89
C PRO A 232 3.31 -17.72 -8.97
N MET A 233 3.09 -17.15 -7.79
CA MET A 233 2.12 -17.65 -6.81
C MET A 233 0.69 -17.50 -7.34
N VAL A 234 0.43 -16.38 -8.00
CA VAL A 234 -0.88 -15.99 -8.51
C VAL A 234 -0.74 -15.36 -9.89
N ARG A 235 -1.85 -15.28 -10.63
CA ARG A 235 -1.89 -14.59 -11.91
C ARG A 235 -1.72 -13.07 -11.71
N ALA A 236 -0.89 -12.46 -12.56
CA ALA A 236 -0.75 -11.02 -12.66
C ALA A 236 -2.10 -10.33 -12.92
N ILE A 237 -2.29 -9.14 -12.35
CA ILE A 237 -3.44 -8.32 -12.68
C ILE A 237 -3.23 -7.81 -14.11
N ALA A 238 -4.13 -8.18 -15.02
CA ALA A 238 -4.01 -7.81 -16.43
C ALA A 238 -3.88 -6.29 -16.56
N VAL A 239 -2.73 -5.84 -17.08
CA VAL A 239 -2.59 -4.45 -17.52
C VAL A 239 -3.44 -4.31 -18.78
N PRO A 240 -4.39 -3.36 -18.87
CA PRO A 240 -5.01 -3.04 -20.13
C PRO A 240 -3.90 -2.75 -21.13
N ARG A 241 -3.84 -3.51 -22.24
CA ARG A 241 -2.90 -3.22 -23.31
C ARG A 241 -3.09 -1.75 -23.71
N PRO A 242 -2.01 -0.96 -23.87
CA PRO A 242 -2.17 0.36 -24.47
C PRO A 242 -2.92 0.19 -25.78
N VAL A 243 -4.00 0.95 -25.95
CA VAL A 243 -4.77 0.98 -27.19
C VAL A 243 -3.76 1.23 -28.30
N ARG A 244 -3.60 0.23 -29.18
CA ARG A 244 -2.77 0.38 -30.38
C ARG A 244 -3.38 1.55 -31.11
N ALA A 245 -2.68 2.68 -31.21
CA ALA A 245 -3.11 3.79 -32.04
C ALA A 245 -3.38 3.20 -33.42
N THR A 246 -4.66 3.08 -33.78
CA THR A 246 -5.05 2.66 -35.11
C THR A 246 -4.60 3.78 -36.01
N GLY A 247 -3.45 3.56 -36.66
CA GLY A 247 -2.91 4.43 -37.69
C GLY A 247 -3.81 4.45 -38.92
N ARG A 248 -5.01 5.01 -38.77
CA ARG A 248 -5.83 5.47 -39.88
C ARG A 248 -5.40 6.91 -40.15
N THR A 249 -4.40 7.04 -41.01
CA THR A 249 -4.17 8.28 -41.75
C THR A 249 -5.48 8.61 -42.49
N PRO A 250 -6.09 9.79 -42.29
CA PRO A 250 -7.25 10.19 -43.06
C PRO A 250 -6.84 10.29 -44.53
N ALA A 251 -7.58 9.60 -45.40
CA ALA A 251 -7.39 9.71 -46.84
C ALA A 251 -7.67 11.17 -47.25
N ALA A 252 -6.77 11.73 -48.07
CA ALA A 252 -6.92 13.07 -48.61
C ALA A 252 -8.22 13.19 -49.42
N PRO A 253 -8.94 14.32 -49.31
CA PRO A 253 -10.13 14.58 -50.12
C PRO A 253 -9.74 14.64 -51.60
N ARG A 254 -10.53 13.98 -52.44
CA ARG A 254 -10.52 14.16 -53.90
C ARG A 254 -11.44 15.30 -54.28
#